data_AF-A0AAE0LK05-F1
#
_entry.id   AF-A0AAE0LK05-F1
#
_cell.length_a   1.000
_cell.length_b   1.000
_cell.length_c   1.000
_cell.angle_alpha   90.00
_cell.angle_beta   90.00
_cell.angle_gamma   90.00
#
_symmetry.space_group_name_H-M   'P 1'
#
loop_
_entity.id
_entity.type
_entity.pdbx_description
1 polymer ?
#
loop_
_entity_poly.entity_id
_entity_poly.type
_entity_poly.pdbx_seq_one_letter_code
_entity_poly.pdbx_strand_id
1 'polypeptide(L)'
;VLVSEWGEKWESRVHHFERKPFAAASIGQVHRATLLDGQEVAVKVQFPGVARSIDSDLNNLERLIRLGNFLPPGLFIERIIAFAK
;
A
#
# COMPACT_ATOMS: atom_id res chain seq x y z
N VAL A 1 5.67 -6.20 -8.54
CA VAL A 1 6.14 -5.45 -7.35
C VAL A 1 7.49 -5.98 -6.89
N LEU A 2 7.63 -7.20 -6.36
CA LEU A 2 8.96 -7.69 -5.94
C LEU A 2 10.01 -7.66 -7.07
N VAL A 3 9.66 -8.11 -8.28
CA VAL A 3 10.56 -8.00 -9.45
C VAL A 3 10.89 -6.55 -9.81
N SER A 4 9.92 -5.63 -9.71
CA SER A 4 10.15 -4.22 -10.06
C SER A 4 11.01 -3.49 -9.02
N GLU A 5 10.83 -3.80 -7.73
CA GLU A 5 11.58 -3.13 -6.64
C GLU A 5 12.94 -3.77 -6.39
N TRP A 6 13.04 -5.11 -6.48
CA TRP A 6 14.22 -5.87 -6.05
C TRP A 6 14.91 -6.65 -7.18
N GLY A 7 14.36 -6.62 -8.39
CA GLY A 7 14.90 -7.25 -9.60
C GLY A 7 14.39 -8.67 -9.88
N GLU A 8 14.67 -9.19 -11.07
CA GLU A 8 14.28 -10.54 -11.55
C GLU A 8 14.67 -11.66 -10.57
N LYS A 9 15.84 -11.54 -9.94
CA LYS A 9 16.38 -12.52 -8.99
C LYS A 9 16.16 -12.11 -7.53
N TRP A 10 15.07 -11.42 -7.21
CA TRP A 10 14.83 -10.94 -5.85
C TRP A 10 14.85 -12.06 -4.79
N GLU A 11 14.50 -13.30 -5.15
CA GLU A 11 14.56 -14.45 -4.24
C GLU A 11 15.98 -14.73 -3.74
N SER A 12 17.03 -14.39 -4.51
CA SER A 12 18.41 -14.57 -4.05
C SER A 12 18.85 -13.51 -3.04
N ARG A 13 18.03 -12.50 -2.74
CA ARG A 13 18.31 -11.46 -1.75
C ARG A 13 17.84 -11.82 -0.34
N VAL A 14 17.10 -12.92 -0.19
CA VAL A 14 16.55 -13.40 1.07
C VAL A 14 16.86 -14.88 1.22
N HIS A 15 17.10 -15.34 2.44
CA HIS A 15 17.27 -16.75 2.73
C HIS A 15 15.94 -17.51 2.64
N HIS A 16 14.86 -16.87 3.08
CA HIS A 16 13.50 -17.42 3.01
C HIS A 16 12.47 -16.32 2.78
N PHE A 17 11.39 -16.63 2.06
CA PHE A 17 10.24 -15.75 1.88
C PHE A 17 8.95 -16.57 1.88
N GLU A 18 8.07 -16.30 2.84
CA GLU A 18 6.78 -16.98 2.93
C GLU A 18 5.81 -16.41 1.88
N ARG A 19 5.50 -17.19 0.85
CA ARG A 19 4.64 -16.77 -0.26
C ARG A 19 3.20 -16.48 0.18
N LYS A 20 2.72 -17.15 1.22
CA LYS A 20 1.42 -16.88 1.83
C LYS A 20 1.55 -15.65 2.74
N PRO A 21 0.78 -14.57 2.53
CA PRO A 21 0.79 -13.44 3.44
C PRO A 21 0.19 -13.84 4.79
N PHE A 22 0.73 -13.31 5.87
CA PHE A 22 0.20 -13.54 7.22
C PHE A 22 -0.67 -12.37 7.72
N ALA A 23 -0.60 -11.21 7.05
CA ALA A 23 -1.41 -10.06 7.36
C ALA A 23 -1.74 -9.23 6.11
N ALA A 24 -2.90 -8.58 6.14
CA ALA A 24 -3.25 -7.52 5.19
C ALA A 24 -2.63 -6.19 5.65
N ALA A 25 -2.33 -5.31 4.69
CA ALA A 25 -1.99 -3.92 4.94
C ALA A 25 -2.91 -3.03 4.09
N SER A 26 -3.08 -1.76 4.47
CA SER A 26 -4.00 -0.83 3.79
C SER A 26 -3.98 -0.93 2.26
N ILE A 27 -2.81 -0.77 1.64
CA ILE A 27 -2.62 -0.85 0.18
C ILE A 27 -1.74 -2.03 -0.26
N GLY A 28 -1.74 -3.12 0.51
CA GLY A 28 -0.89 -4.25 0.21
C GLY A 28 -1.04 -5.42 1.17
N GLN A 29 0.00 -6.22 1.26
CA GLN A 29 0.04 -7.45 2.07
C GLN A 29 1.39 -7.59 2.74
N VAL A 30 1.44 -8.29 3.88
CA VAL A 30 2.67 -8.48 4.66
C VAL A 30 3.06 -9.95 4.67
N HIS A 31 4.34 -10.19 4.37
CA HIS A 31 4.95 -11.50 4.31
C HIS A 31 6.06 -11.62 5.35
N ARG A 32 6.28 -12.84 5.85
CA ARG A 32 7.47 -13.17 6.64
C ARG A 32 8.63 -13.47 5.70
N ALA A 33 9.81 -12.99 6.03
CA ALA A 33 11.03 -13.33 5.32
C ALA A 33 12.22 -13.38 6.28
N THR A 34 13.28 -14.05 5.85
CA THR A 34 14.57 -14.08 6.54
C THR A 34 15.61 -13.55 5.59
N LEU A 35 16.37 -12.54 6.01
CA LEU A 35 17.48 -11.97 5.25
C LEU A 35 18.67 -12.94 5.21
N LEU A 36 19.65 -12.66 4.36
CA LEU A 36 20.83 -13.52 4.17
C LEU A 36 21.73 -13.58 5.42
N ASP A 37 21.66 -12.59 6.29
CA ASP A 37 22.34 -12.54 7.59
C ASP A 37 21.56 -13.27 8.71
N GLY A 38 20.41 -13.88 8.38
CA GLY A 38 19.56 -14.59 9.33
C GLY A 38 18.52 -13.71 10.03
N GLN A 39 18.48 -12.40 9.78
CA GLN A 39 17.49 -11.52 10.41
C GLN A 39 16.07 -11.81 9.89
N GLU A 40 15.12 -12.03 10.81
CA GLU A 40 13.70 -12.11 10.48
C GLU A 40 13.11 -10.72 10.23
N VAL A 41 12.38 -10.57 9.12
CA VAL A 41 11.77 -9.30 8.70
C VAL A 41 10.33 -9.50 8.22
N ALA A 42 9.55 -8.42 8.33
CA ALA A 42 8.23 -8.33 7.72
C ALA A 42 8.32 -7.53 6.41
N VAL A 43 8.00 -8.16 5.29
CA VAL A 43 8.03 -7.52 3.97
C VAL A 43 6.62 -7.11 3.58
N LYS A 44 6.35 -5.81 3.56
CA LYS A 44 5.09 -5.26 3.05
C LYS A 44 5.18 -5.07 1.52
N VAL A 45 4.38 -5.82 0.78
CA VAL A 45 4.29 -5.76 -0.68
C VAL A 45 3.04 -4.97 -1.07
N GLN A 46 3.21 -3.86 -1.78
CA GLN A 46 2.10 -3.04 -2.29
C GLN A 46 1.31 -3.82 -3.36
N PHE A 47 0.00 -3.59 -3.47
CA PHE A 47 -0.76 -4.09 -4.61
C PHE A 47 -0.33 -3.42 -5.93
N PRO A 48 -0.29 -4.15 -7.06
CA PRO A 48 0.06 -3.57 -8.34
C PRO A 48 -0.87 -2.40 -8.72
N GLY A 49 -0.28 -1.29 -9.17
CA GLY A 49 -1.03 -0.17 -9.73
C GLY A 49 -1.58 0.86 -8.74
N VAL A 50 -1.46 0.62 -7.42
CA VAL A 50 -1.96 1.56 -6.40
C VAL A 50 -1.43 2.97 -6.62
N ALA A 51 -0.11 3.14 -6.78
CA ALA A 51 0.48 4.48 -6.94
C ALA A 51 -0.10 5.27 -8.12
N ARG A 52 -0.59 4.60 -9.16
CA ARG A 52 -1.22 5.25 -10.32
C ARG A 52 -2.70 5.55 -10.10
N SER A 53 -3.36 4.85 -9.17
CA SER A 53 -4.79 5.04 -8.91
C SER A 53 -5.06 6.06 -7.80
N ILE A 54 -4.07 6.40 -6.96
CA ILE A 54 -4.25 7.32 -5.81
C ILE A 54 -4.98 8.59 -6.21
N ASP A 55 -4.53 9.32 -7.23
CA ASP A 55 -5.16 10.58 -7.64
C ASP A 55 -6.60 10.39 -8.11
N SER A 56 -6.86 9.34 -8.89
CA SER A 56 -8.20 9.01 -9.38
C SER A 56 -9.13 8.64 -8.22
N ASP A 57 -8.62 7.85 -7.27
CA ASP A 57 -9.37 7.40 -6.10
C ASP A 57 -9.71 8.57 -5.16
N LEU A 58 -8.77 9.50 -4.94
CA LEU A 58 -9.01 10.72 -4.17
C LEU A 58 -10.03 11.63 -4.87
N ASN A 59 -9.94 11.79 -6.19
CA ASN A 59 -10.93 12.58 -6.93
C ASN A 59 -12.33 11.94 -6.89
N ASN A 60 -12.42 10.62 -6.95
CA ASN A 60 -13.68 9.89 -6.84
C ASN A 60 -14.27 10.01 -5.42
N LEU A 61 -13.43 9.89 -4.40
CA LEU A 61 -13.82 10.09 -3.00
C LEU A 61 -14.35 11.51 -2.76
N GLU A 62 -13.67 12.52 -3.30
CA GLU A 62 -14.12 13.91 -3.23
C GLU A 62 -15.54 14.08 -3.80
N ARG A 63 -15.77 13.54 -5.00
CA ARG A 63 -17.07 13.61 -5.67
C ARG A 63 -18.17 12.94 -4.85
N LEU A 64 -17.91 11.74 -4.34
CA LEU A 64 -18.88 10.99 -3.51
C LEU A 64 -19.27 11.78 -2.27
N ILE A 65 -18.28 12.39 -1.61
CA ILE A 65 -18.51 13.13 -0.38
C ILE A 65 -19.28 14.43 -0.64
N ARG A 66 -18.93 15.17 -1.71
CA ARG A 66 -19.66 16.38 -2.12
C ARG A 66 -21.12 16.10 -2.49
N LEU A 67 -21.39 14.96 -3.12
CA LEU A 67 -22.75 14.57 -3.51
C LEU A 67 -23.58 14.02 -2.34
N GLY A 68 -22.93 13.31 -1.41
CA GLY A 68 -23.61 12.60 -0.33
C GLY A 68 -23.91 13.42 0.93
N ASN A 69 -23.31 14.60 1.09
CA ASN A 69 -23.46 15.46 2.27
C ASN A 69 -23.16 14.76 3.62
N PHE A 70 -22.35 13.70 3.60
CA PHE A 70 -22.08 12.81 4.74
C PHE A 70 -20.96 13.32 5.68
N LEU A 71 -20.42 14.53 5.46
CA LEU A 71 -19.34 15.03 6.30
C LEU A 71 -19.87 15.55 7.64
N PRO A 72 -19.29 15.09 8.76
CA PRO A 72 -19.53 15.70 10.06
C PRO A 72 -19.14 17.19 10.04
N PRO A 73 -19.83 18.04 10.81
CA PRO A 73 -19.43 19.44 10.98
C PRO A 73 -17.97 19.54 11.46
N GLY A 74 -17.17 20.40 10.82
CA GLY A 74 -15.76 20.60 11.15
C GLY A 74 -14.76 19.75 10.33
N LEU A 75 -15.22 18.82 9.49
CA LEU A 75 -14.38 18.12 8.52
C LEU A 75 -14.38 18.87 7.17
N PHE A 76 -13.20 19.33 6.74
CA PHE A 76 -13.02 19.98 5.43
C PHE A 76 -12.32 19.01 4.47
N ILE A 77 -13.03 18.55 3.44
CA ILE A 77 -12.51 17.55 2.51
C ILE A 77 -11.28 18.04 1.75
N GLU A 78 -11.23 19.35 1.47
CA GLU A 78 -10.13 20.00 0.78
C GLU A 78 -8.83 19.86 1.58
N ARG A 79 -8.89 19.93 2.91
CA ARG A 79 -7.72 19.73 3.78
C ARG A 79 -7.28 18.27 3.78
N ILE A 80 -8.23 17.33 3.84
CA ILE A 80 -7.94 15.88 3.85
C ILE A 80 -7.26 15.45 2.55
N ILE A 81 -7.77 15.92 1.41
CA ILE A 81 -7.18 15.64 0.09
C ILE A 81 -5.79 16.26 -0.03
N ALA A 82 -5.58 17.48 0.51
CA ALA A 82 -4.28 18.14 0.50
C ALA A 82 -3.20 17.40 1.32
N PHE A 83 -3.58 16.61 2.34
CA PHE A 83 -2.65 15.74 3.07
C PHE A 83 -2.36 14.42 2.36
N ALA A 84 -3.27 13.97 1.49
CA ALA A 84 -3.18 12.67 0.83
C ALA A 84 -2.40 12.71 -0.50
N LYS A 85 -2.14 13.91 -1.03
CA LYS A 85 -1.29 14.18 -2.20
C LYS A 85 0.09 14.63 -1.74
#